data_AF-A0A2V8R9Z8-F1
#
_entry.id   AF-A0A2V8R9Z8-F1
#
_cell.length_a   1.000
_cell.length_b   1.000
_cell.length_c   1.000
_cell.angle_alpha   90.00
_cell.angle_beta   90.00
_cell.angle_gamma   90.00
#
_symmetry.space_group_name_H-M   'P 1'
#
loop_
_entity.id
_entity.type
_entity.pdbx_description
1 polymer ?
#
loop_
_entity_poly.entity_id
_entity_poly.type
_entity_poly.pdbx_seq_one_letter_code
_entity_poly.pdbx_strand_id
1 'polypeptide(L)'
;YYVNPLLFKVIPEKAGEVKPGEVAVIVSNVGKDPTEETRRQMANKVRARMEREEKEHVSEAATRLDKLEDEDRSKDEIEQDLMMTDPADRRLDEGAHEAYVVPEGYRGIQESVVGPGRYYVNTLAVTPIIIPTTNQTVEWTSGEVTNTFNPFEVISKDGFTMQLEVRVVFRVKPEDAPFMVAKIGGIDRLIQNVMHPLIDSIFRNQASESSAMAYLQNRHEEQERAEARVRSHLLKYHVDVVNVLICHIHLPEELMKTQTEKILAEQRQNMFNAQREAEEKRIQLEKTKANADNQRDLMAATVGVEISTRRAEQRRAEGEGEAHYILATGKAEAEKVRLMGEAQGVAYHEQVNALGAQGVALVETLKVIGEKNVRITPDILASGSSGDGAGGIGTLLLLSLFKDRLGLEPSPAGNGAKTVK
;
A
#
# COMPACT_ATOMS: atom_id res chain seq x y z
N TYR A 1 -10.44 -63.53 59.89
CA TYR A 1 -10.25 -64.96 59.58
C TYR A 1 -9.07 -65.48 60.38
N TYR A 2 -9.26 -66.54 61.18
CA TYR A 2 -8.11 -67.26 61.77
C TYR A 2 -7.57 -68.22 60.71
N VAL A 3 -6.45 -67.85 60.10
CA VAL A 3 -5.76 -68.70 59.11
C VAL A 3 -4.64 -69.43 59.84
N ASN A 4 -4.62 -70.76 59.78
CA ASN A 4 -3.55 -71.55 60.40
C ASN A 4 -2.23 -71.32 59.63
N PRO A 5 -1.23 -70.67 60.23
CA PRO A 5 0.01 -70.32 59.54
C PRO A 5 0.91 -71.54 59.24
N LEU A 6 0.61 -72.71 59.83
CA LEU A 6 1.31 -73.96 59.53
C LEU A 6 0.78 -74.67 58.28
N LEU A 7 -0.45 -74.38 57.86
CA LEU A 7 -1.09 -74.99 56.67
C LEU A 7 -1.10 -74.05 55.46
N PHE A 8 -1.13 -72.74 55.69
CA PHE A 8 -1.25 -71.75 54.61
C PHE A 8 -0.16 -70.67 54.75
N LYS A 9 0.51 -70.38 53.63
CA LYS A 9 1.37 -69.21 53.50
C LYS A 9 0.50 -67.99 53.23
N VAL A 10 0.41 -67.08 54.20
CA VAL A 10 -0.30 -65.79 54.03
C VAL A 10 0.67 -64.77 53.47
N ILE A 11 0.36 -64.22 52.31
CA ILE A 11 1.11 -63.12 51.68
C ILE A 11 0.23 -61.88 51.76
N PRO A 12 0.56 -60.90 52.62
CA PRO A 12 -0.19 -59.66 52.69
C PRO A 12 0.14 -58.78 51.48
N GLU A 13 -0.86 -58.49 50.66
CA GLU A 13 -0.74 -57.55 49.54
C GLU A 13 -1.50 -56.26 49.82
N LYS A 14 -0.95 -55.16 49.32
CA LYS A 14 -1.64 -53.86 49.34
C LYS A 14 -2.68 -53.83 48.22
N ALA A 15 -3.84 -53.24 48.51
CA ALA A 15 -4.86 -53.03 47.49
C ALA A 15 -4.31 -52.19 46.34
N GLY A 16 -4.62 -52.59 45.11
CA GLY A 16 -4.37 -51.77 43.93
C GLY A 16 -5.34 -50.59 43.91
N GLU A 17 -4.83 -49.40 43.67
CA GLU A 17 -5.64 -48.19 43.55
C GLU A 17 -5.52 -47.66 42.13
N VAL A 18 -6.65 -47.59 41.43
CA VAL A 18 -6.78 -46.96 40.12
C VAL A 18 -7.25 -45.53 40.36
N LYS A 19 -6.44 -44.55 39.95
CA LYS A 19 -6.76 -43.14 40.19
C LYS A 19 -7.82 -42.64 39.22
N PRO A 20 -8.58 -41.58 39.57
CA PRO A 20 -9.41 -40.87 38.61
C PRO A 20 -8.59 -40.44 37.38
N GLY A 21 -9.12 -40.70 36.18
CA GLY A 21 -8.41 -40.45 34.93
C GLY A 21 -7.56 -41.62 34.44
N GLU A 22 -7.49 -42.73 35.18
CA GLU A 22 -6.84 -43.97 34.78
C GLU A 22 -7.87 -45.11 34.69
N VAL A 23 -7.59 -46.10 33.84
CA VAL A 23 -8.30 -47.37 33.78
C VAL A 23 -7.31 -48.52 33.92
N ALA A 24 -7.72 -49.59 34.58
CA ALA A 24 -6.91 -50.80 34.67
C ALA A 24 -7.40 -51.83 33.65
N VAL A 25 -6.51 -52.18 32.72
CA VAL A 25 -6.67 -53.34 31.85
C VAL A 25 -6.20 -54.56 32.61
N ILE A 26 -7.03 -55.59 32.61
CA ILE A 26 -6.81 -56.79 33.41
C ILE A 26 -6.23 -57.89 32.54
N VAL A 27 -5.04 -58.38 32.89
CA VAL A 27 -4.46 -59.59 32.28
C VAL A 27 -4.67 -60.74 33.25
N SER A 28 -5.57 -61.67 32.90
CA SER A 28 -5.85 -62.83 33.74
C SER A 28 -4.93 -64.00 33.38
N ASN A 29 -4.19 -64.50 34.36
CA ASN A 29 -3.40 -65.73 34.26
C ASN A 29 -4.26 -66.98 34.54
N VAL A 30 -5.46 -66.79 35.08
CA VAL A 30 -6.41 -67.84 35.45
C VAL A 30 -7.63 -67.82 34.54
N GLY A 31 -8.27 -68.98 34.36
CA GLY A 31 -9.48 -69.11 33.54
C GLY A 31 -9.37 -70.22 32.51
N LYS A 32 -10.37 -70.30 31.64
CA LYS A 32 -10.36 -71.24 30.50
C LYS A 32 -9.42 -70.73 29.42
N ASP A 33 -8.76 -71.63 28.71
CA ASP A 33 -8.03 -71.24 27.50
C ASP A 33 -9.04 -70.87 26.39
N PRO A 34 -8.88 -69.70 25.76
CA PRO A 34 -9.78 -69.28 24.68
C PRO A 34 -9.64 -70.20 23.48
N THR A 35 -10.77 -70.71 22.99
CA THR A 35 -10.84 -71.57 21.79
C THR A 35 -10.58 -70.72 20.54
N GLU A 36 -10.08 -71.31 19.45
CA GLU A 36 -9.82 -70.58 18.21
C GLU A 36 -11.07 -69.88 17.65
N GLU A 37 -12.25 -70.48 17.81
CA GLU A 37 -13.53 -69.88 17.42
C GLU A 37 -13.82 -68.58 18.17
N THR A 38 -13.60 -68.57 19.49
CA THR A 38 -13.78 -67.38 20.33
C THR A 38 -12.82 -66.26 19.92
N ARG A 39 -11.57 -66.61 19.62
CA ARG A 39 -10.57 -65.65 19.12
C ARG A 39 -10.98 -65.06 17.76
N ARG A 40 -11.50 -65.89 16.84
CA ARG A 40 -12.00 -65.42 15.53
C ARG A 40 -13.23 -64.53 15.67
N GLN A 41 -14.18 -64.89 16.52
CA GLN A 41 -15.37 -64.06 16.78
C GLN A 41 -14.98 -62.70 17.35
N MET A 42 -14.03 -62.68 18.30
CA MET A 42 -13.54 -61.44 18.87
C MET A 42 -12.78 -60.58 17.85
N ALA A 43 -11.89 -61.19 17.06
CA ALA A 43 -11.18 -60.49 15.99
C ALA A 43 -12.15 -59.89 14.95
N ASN A 44 -13.20 -60.63 14.56
CA ASN A 44 -14.22 -60.12 13.65
C ASN A 44 -15.02 -58.96 14.25
N LYS A 45 -15.33 -59.01 15.56
CA LYS A 45 -16.02 -57.93 16.28
C LYS A 45 -15.16 -56.66 16.29
N VAL A 46 -13.86 -56.79 16.57
CA VAL A 46 -12.90 -55.68 16.58
C VAL A 46 -12.76 -55.09 15.18
N ARG A 47 -12.54 -55.93 14.17
CA ARG A 47 -12.42 -55.49 12.78
C ARG A 47 -13.66 -54.74 12.29
N ALA A 48 -14.86 -55.26 12.60
CA ALA A 48 -16.11 -54.60 12.21
C ALA A 48 -16.33 -53.26 12.93
N ARG A 49 -15.82 -53.09 14.16
CA ARG A 49 -15.82 -51.81 14.87
C ARG A 49 -14.84 -50.83 14.22
N MET A 50 -13.63 -51.28 13.97
CA MET A 50 -12.57 -50.51 13.32
C MET A 50 -13.00 -49.98 11.95
N GLU A 51 -13.56 -50.83 11.10
CA GLU A 51 -14.05 -50.42 9.77
C GLU A 51 -15.17 -49.37 9.83
N ARG A 52 -15.90 -49.25 10.95
CA ARG A 52 -16.88 -48.17 11.15
C ARG A 52 -16.21 -46.89 11.61
N GLU A 53 -15.35 -46.98 12.62
CA GLU A 53 -14.63 -45.83 13.17
C GLU A 53 -13.69 -45.20 12.13
N GLU A 54 -12.98 -46.01 11.33
CA GLU A 54 -12.16 -45.53 10.21
C GLU A 54 -13.00 -44.76 9.18
N LYS A 55 -14.17 -45.26 8.80
CA LYS A 55 -15.05 -44.56 7.85
C LYS A 55 -15.55 -43.23 8.41
N GLU A 56 -15.94 -43.20 9.69
CA GLU A 56 -16.36 -41.97 10.36
C GLU A 56 -15.20 -40.96 10.38
N HIS A 57 -14.01 -41.36 10.81
CA HIS A 57 -12.84 -40.49 10.91
C HIS A 57 -12.31 -40.03 9.55
N VAL A 58 -12.29 -40.90 8.54
CA VAL A 58 -11.88 -40.54 7.16
C VAL A 58 -12.88 -39.54 6.59
N SER A 59 -14.19 -39.75 6.79
CA SER A 59 -15.21 -38.79 6.35
C SER A 59 -15.06 -37.43 7.03
N GLU A 60 -14.78 -37.40 8.34
CA GLU A 60 -14.52 -36.16 9.07
C GLU A 60 -13.24 -35.46 8.58
N ALA A 61 -12.18 -36.22 8.32
CA ALA A 61 -10.92 -35.67 7.80
C ALA A 61 -11.11 -35.10 6.40
N ALA A 62 -11.78 -35.82 5.50
CA ALA A 62 -12.10 -35.37 4.15
C ALA A 62 -12.92 -34.07 4.18
N THR A 63 -13.92 -33.97 5.07
CA THR A 63 -14.71 -32.73 5.20
C THR A 63 -13.94 -31.53 5.76
N ARG A 64 -12.84 -31.75 6.49
CA ARG A 64 -11.94 -30.66 6.93
C ARG A 64 -11.03 -30.22 5.78
N LEU A 65 -10.35 -31.17 5.13
CA LEU A 65 -9.43 -30.87 4.02
C LEU A 65 -10.13 -30.21 2.83
N ASP A 66 -11.34 -30.64 2.47
CA ASP A 66 -12.18 -30.05 1.40
C ASP A 66 -12.50 -28.55 1.64
N LYS A 67 -12.38 -28.06 2.88
CA LYS A 67 -12.58 -26.63 3.20
C LYS A 67 -11.31 -25.79 3.07
N LEU A 68 -10.14 -26.42 2.96
CA LEU A 68 -8.84 -25.73 2.89
C LEU A 68 -8.20 -25.78 1.52
N GLU A 69 -8.41 -26.84 0.75
CA GLU A 69 -7.90 -26.91 -0.62
C GLU A 69 -8.88 -26.21 -1.58
N ASP A 70 -8.53 -25.02 -2.06
CA ASP A 70 -9.20 -24.31 -3.18
C ASP A 70 -8.90 -24.99 -4.55
N GLU A 71 -8.21 -26.13 -4.56
CA GLU A 71 -7.87 -26.90 -5.77
C GLU A 71 -8.88 -28.04 -6.01
N ASP A 72 -9.20 -28.29 -7.28
CA ASP A 72 -10.14 -29.30 -7.80
C ASP A 72 -9.76 -30.78 -7.51
N ARG A 73 -9.22 -31.11 -6.33
CA ARG A 73 -9.04 -32.51 -5.92
C ARG A 73 -10.37 -33.07 -5.43
N SER A 74 -10.78 -34.20 -5.99
CA SER A 74 -12.03 -34.85 -5.58
C SER A 74 -11.87 -35.47 -4.19
N LYS A 75 -12.94 -35.46 -3.38
CA LYS A 75 -12.97 -36.11 -2.05
C LYS A 75 -12.44 -37.55 -2.10
N ASP A 76 -12.73 -38.25 -3.19
CA ASP A 76 -12.33 -39.63 -3.43
C ASP A 76 -10.80 -39.79 -3.59
N GLU A 77 -10.11 -38.79 -4.16
CA GLU A 77 -8.63 -38.81 -4.27
C GLU A 77 -7.95 -38.56 -2.93
N ILE A 78 -8.52 -37.66 -2.10
CA ILE A 78 -8.03 -37.39 -0.75
C ILE A 78 -8.22 -38.63 0.15
N GLU A 79 -9.37 -39.31 0.04
CA GLU A 79 -9.60 -40.57 0.72
C GLU A 79 -8.61 -41.65 0.27
N GLN A 80 -8.31 -41.75 -1.02
CA GLN A 80 -7.34 -42.73 -1.54
C GLN A 80 -5.91 -42.44 -1.06
N ASP A 81 -5.48 -41.18 -1.04
CA ASP A 81 -4.18 -40.78 -0.49
C ASP A 81 -4.06 -41.12 1.01
N LEU A 82 -5.13 -40.88 1.79
CA LEU A 82 -5.18 -41.21 3.21
C LEU A 82 -5.21 -42.72 3.48
N MET A 83 -5.77 -43.51 2.55
CA MET A 83 -5.80 -44.97 2.60
C MET A 83 -4.54 -45.63 2.03
N MET A 84 -3.68 -44.89 1.33
CA MET A 84 -2.43 -45.42 0.79
C MET A 84 -1.50 -45.80 1.94
N THR A 85 -1.53 -47.08 2.26
CA THR A 85 -0.77 -47.66 3.37
C THR A 85 0.71 -47.66 3.01
N ASP A 86 1.52 -46.91 3.76
CA ASP A 86 2.98 -46.93 3.63
C ASP A 86 3.48 -48.38 3.79
N PRO A 87 4.37 -48.90 2.93
CA PRO A 87 4.98 -50.23 3.11
C PRO A 87 5.66 -50.43 4.48
N ALA A 88 6.01 -49.36 5.21
CA ALA A 88 6.45 -49.46 6.61
C ALA A 88 5.33 -49.91 7.57
N ASP A 89 4.09 -49.52 7.29
CA ASP A 89 2.90 -49.81 8.09
C ASP A 89 2.54 -51.30 8.04
N ARG A 90 2.62 -51.92 6.85
CA ARG A 90 2.43 -53.37 6.68
C ARG A 90 3.40 -54.20 7.52
N ARG A 91 4.65 -53.75 7.67
CA ARG A 91 5.66 -54.47 8.47
C ARG A 91 5.36 -54.47 9.96
N LEU A 92 4.67 -53.43 10.46
CA LEU A 92 4.25 -53.33 11.86
C LEU A 92 2.97 -54.14 12.12
N ASP A 93 2.03 -54.12 11.16
CA ASP A 93 0.77 -54.89 11.22
C ASP A 93 0.98 -56.42 11.19
N GLU A 94 2.01 -56.91 10.50
CA GLU A 94 2.30 -58.36 10.37
C GLU A 94 2.68 -59.05 11.70
N GLY A 95 3.05 -58.30 12.74
CA GLY A 95 3.51 -58.84 14.03
C GLY A 95 2.47 -58.88 15.16
N ALA A 96 1.38 -58.12 15.06
CA ALA A 96 0.46 -57.87 16.18
C ALA A 96 -0.92 -58.51 15.95
N HIS A 97 -1.10 -59.76 16.39
CA HIS A 97 -2.40 -60.42 16.30
C HIS A 97 -3.39 -59.81 17.32
N GLU A 98 -4.43 -59.12 16.85
CA GLU A 98 -5.58 -58.64 17.66
C GLU A 98 -6.33 -59.76 18.41
N ALA A 99 -6.04 -61.02 18.10
CA ALA A 99 -6.69 -62.22 18.59
C ALA A 99 -6.44 -62.55 20.09
N TYR A 100 -5.80 -61.65 20.86
CA TYR A 100 -5.43 -61.88 22.25
C TYR A 100 -6.40 -61.29 23.29
N VAL A 101 -7.33 -60.42 22.88
CA VAL A 101 -8.38 -59.92 23.79
C VAL A 101 -9.46 -60.98 23.95
N VAL A 102 -9.84 -61.27 25.19
CA VAL A 102 -10.79 -62.32 25.56
C VAL A 102 -11.91 -61.79 26.45
N PRO A 103 -13.11 -62.40 26.40
CA PRO A 103 -14.18 -62.11 27.35
C PRO A 103 -13.82 -62.55 28.77
N GLU A 104 -14.60 -62.06 29.75
CA GLU A 104 -14.48 -62.42 31.16
C GLU A 104 -14.46 -63.95 31.40
N GLY A 105 -13.53 -64.40 32.24
CA GLY A 105 -13.40 -65.81 32.65
C GLY A 105 -12.43 -66.65 31.81
N TYR A 106 -11.84 -66.08 30.76
CA TYR A 106 -10.78 -66.71 29.98
C TYR A 106 -9.39 -66.22 30.40
N ARG A 107 -8.36 -67.03 30.17
CA ARG A 107 -6.96 -66.63 30.34
C ARG A 107 -6.55 -65.71 29.19
N GLY A 108 -5.99 -64.54 29.52
CA GLY A 108 -5.61 -63.51 28.55
C GLY A 108 -5.98 -62.09 28.99
N ILE A 109 -5.87 -61.16 28.05
CA ILE A 109 -6.23 -59.74 28.24
C ILE A 109 -7.76 -59.63 28.20
N GLN A 110 -8.38 -59.13 29.26
CA GLN A 110 -9.83 -59.00 29.35
C GLN A 110 -10.34 -57.83 28.50
N GLU A 111 -11.48 -58.01 27.81
CA GLU A 111 -12.20 -56.94 27.09
C GLU A 111 -12.73 -55.86 28.06
N SER A 112 -13.18 -56.26 29.25
CA SER A 112 -13.69 -55.35 30.26
C SER A 112 -12.56 -54.60 30.97
N VAL A 113 -12.64 -53.27 31.02
CA VAL A 113 -11.74 -52.45 31.83
C VAL A 113 -12.32 -52.16 33.21
N VAL A 114 -11.42 -51.99 34.18
CA VAL A 114 -11.77 -51.62 35.55
C VAL A 114 -11.58 -50.11 35.72
N GLY A 115 -12.62 -49.42 36.17
CA GLY A 115 -12.61 -47.98 36.41
C GLY A 115 -11.82 -47.55 37.66
N PRO A 116 -11.84 -46.25 38.00
CA PRO A 116 -11.14 -45.72 39.16
C PRO A 116 -11.76 -46.23 40.47
N GLY A 117 -10.90 -46.66 41.39
CA GLY A 117 -11.34 -47.26 42.65
C GLY A 117 -10.23 -48.06 43.34
N ARG A 118 -10.55 -48.57 44.53
CA ARG A 118 -9.67 -49.49 45.28
C ARG A 118 -10.13 -50.92 45.09
N TYR A 119 -9.22 -51.76 44.60
CA TYR A 119 -9.50 -53.14 44.29
C TYR A 119 -8.55 -54.08 45.03
N TYR A 120 -9.13 -55.12 45.64
CA TYR A 120 -8.39 -56.20 46.26
C TYR A 120 -8.22 -57.32 45.23
N VAL A 121 -7.19 -57.18 44.40
CA VAL A 121 -6.84 -58.16 43.37
C VAL A 121 -5.73 -59.07 43.86
N ASN A 122 -5.78 -60.34 43.45
CA ASN A 122 -4.70 -61.29 43.68
C ASN A 122 -3.68 -61.17 42.53
N THR A 123 -2.49 -60.63 42.81
CA THR A 123 -1.46 -60.38 41.78
C THR A 123 -0.94 -61.66 41.10
N LEU A 124 -1.10 -62.82 41.76
CA LEU A 124 -0.71 -64.12 41.19
C LEU A 124 -1.69 -64.56 40.10
N ALA A 125 -2.98 -64.25 40.29
CA ALA A 125 -4.03 -64.63 39.35
C ALA A 125 -4.20 -63.60 38.23
N VAL A 126 -3.95 -62.32 38.53
CA VAL A 126 -4.29 -61.20 37.67
C VAL A 126 -3.20 -60.13 37.74
N THR A 127 -2.76 -59.67 36.57
CA THR A 127 -1.85 -58.53 36.45
C THR A 127 -2.62 -57.31 35.93
N PRO A 128 -2.83 -56.26 36.75
CA PRO A 128 -3.43 -55.02 36.29
C PRO A 128 -2.38 -54.14 35.57
N ILE A 129 -2.73 -53.67 34.37
CA ILE A 129 -1.96 -52.68 33.61
C ILE A 129 -2.74 -51.36 33.66
N ILE A 130 -2.16 -50.35 34.29
CA ILE A 130 -2.80 -49.04 34.46
C ILE A 130 -2.53 -48.20 33.22
N ILE A 131 -3.59 -47.65 32.65
CA ILE A 131 -3.56 -46.80 31.46
C ILE A 131 -4.24 -45.47 31.79
N PRO A 132 -3.51 -44.33 31.74
CA PRO A 132 -4.14 -43.03 31.78
C PRO A 132 -5.03 -42.81 30.55
N THR A 133 -6.27 -42.41 30.82
CA THR A 133 -7.28 -42.00 29.83
C THR A 133 -7.34 -40.47 29.67
N THR A 134 -6.55 -39.75 30.47
CA THR A 134 -6.36 -38.31 30.32
C THR A 134 -5.55 -38.00 29.06
N ASN A 135 -5.67 -36.76 28.57
CA ASN A 135 -4.83 -36.29 27.47
C ASN A 135 -3.36 -36.34 27.89
N GLN A 136 -2.56 -37.02 27.09
CA GLN A 136 -1.11 -37.13 27.23
C GLN A 136 -0.45 -36.33 26.11
N THR A 137 0.61 -35.61 26.46
CA THR A 137 1.37 -34.81 25.51
C THR A 137 2.75 -35.44 25.35
N VAL A 138 3.16 -35.67 24.11
CA VAL A 138 4.53 -36.06 23.74
C VAL A 138 5.14 -34.92 22.95
N GLU A 139 6.34 -34.52 23.36
CA GLU A 139 7.06 -33.39 22.79
C GLU A 139 8.40 -33.87 22.23
N TRP A 140 8.71 -33.38 21.03
CA TRP A 140 10.02 -33.50 20.38
C TRP A 140 10.62 -32.10 20.36
N THR A 141 11.44 -31.77 21.36
CA THR A 141 12.08 -30.45 21.50
C THR A 141 13.50 -30.61 22.03
N SER A 142 14.34 -29.61 21.80
CA SER A 142 15.73 -29.61 22.29
C SER A 142 15.83 -29.38 23.81
N GLY A 143 14.72 -29.09 24.50
CA GLY A 143 14.72 -28.79 25.94
C GLY A 143 14.81 -30.02 26.84
N GLU A 144 15.50 -29.90 27.98
CA GLU A 144 15.55 -30.91 29.04
C GLU A 144 14.24 -30.96 29.84
N VAL A 145 13.15 -31.38 29.21
CA VAL A 145 11.88 -31.69 29.89
C VAL A 145 11.72 -33.20 29.99
N THR A 146 11.15 -33.69 31.09
CA THR A 146 10.82 -35.11 31.26
C THR A 146 9.95 -35.62 30.11
N ASN A 147 10.32 -36.74 29.49
CA ASN A 147 9.60 -37.40 28.39
C ASN A 147 9.71 -36.69 27.02
N THR A 148 10.86 -36.07 26.75
CA THR A 148 11.14 -35.36 25.50
C THR A 148 12.06 -36.16 24.59
N PHE A 149 11.78 -36.12 23.29
CA PHE A 149 12.65 -36.67 22.24
C PHE A 149 13.44 -35.55 21.55
N ASN A 150 14.57 -35.92 20.93
CA ASN A 150 15.32 -34.98 20.11
C ASN A 150 14.44 -34.46 18.95
N PRO A 151 14.58 -33.17 18.58
CA PRO A 151 13.94 -32.63 17.39
C PRO A 151 14.26 -33.45 16.14
N PHE A 152 13.32 -33.48 15.19
CA PHE A 152 13.49 -34.21 13.95
C PHE A 152 14.36 -33.41 12.99
N GLU A 153 15.44 -34.01 12.49
CA GLU A 153 16.26 -33.46 11.42
C GLU A 153 15.73 -33.96 10.08
N VAL A 154 15.11 -33.07 9.31
CA VAL A 154 14.54 -33.40 8.00
C VAL A 154 15.21 -32.60 6.90
N ILE A 155 15.15 -33.14 5.68
CA ILE A 155 15.71 -32.52 4.48
C ILE A 155 14.54 -32.07 3.61
N SER A 156 14.55 -30.81 3.23
CA SER A 156 13.55 -30.24 2.32
C SER A 156 13.80 -30.65 0.86
N LYS A 157 12.81 -30.42 -0.02
CA LYS A 157 12.96 -30.62 -1.47
C LYS A 157 14.18 -29.90 -2.08
N ASP A 158 14.55 -28.77 -1.51
CA ASP A 158 15.67 -27.94 -1.96
C ASP A 158 17.03 -28.41 -1.41
N GLY A 159 17.05 -29.47 -0.60
CA GLY A 159 18.27 -30.06 -0.02
C GLY A 159 18.75 -29.39 1.27
N PHE A 160 17.98 -28.43 1.82
CA PHE A 160 18.31 -27.83 3.11
C PHE A 160 17.85 -28.70 4.27
N THR A 161 18.71 -28.82 5.28
CA THR A 161 18.37 -29.44 6.57
C THR A 161 17.61 -28.46 7.44
N MET A 162 16.57 -28.94 8.13
CA MET A 162 15.79 -28.17 9.08
C MET A 162 15.43 -29.02 10.29
N GLN A 163 15.37 -28.41 11.46
CA GLN A 163 14.98 -29.10 12.70
C GLN A 163 13.54 -28.73 13.06
N LEU A 164 12.68 -29.75 13.19
CA LEU A 164 11.27 -29.56 13.53
C LEU A 164 11.02 -29.98 14.97
N GLU A 165 10.39 -29.06 15.71
CA GLU A 165 9.81 -29.36 17.00
C GLU A 165 8.32 -29.66 16.86
N VAL A 166 7.92 -30.82 17.34
CA VAL A 166 6.54 -31.32 17.20
C VAL A 166 5.98 -31.61 18.59
N ARG A 167 4.69 -31.34 18.77
CA ARG A 167 3.92 -31.73 19.94
C ARG A 167 2.71 -32.52 19.49
N VAL A 168 2.53 -33.71 20.04
CA VAL A 168 1.36 -34.55 19.79
C VAL A 168 0.58 -34.70 21.09
N VAL A 169 -0.70 -34.38 21.06
CA VAL A 169 -1.62 -34.69 22.17
C VAL A 169 -2.53 -35.82 21.74
N PHE A 170 -2.49 -36.90 22.51
CA PHE A 170 -3.31 -38.08 22.28
C PHE A 170 -4.02 -38.49 23.57
N ARG A 171 -5.06 -39.30 23.43
CA ARG A 171 -5.78 -39.91 24.54
C ARG A 171 -6.18 -41.33 24.15
N VAL A 172 -6.33 -42.19 25.15
CA VAL A 172 -6.83 -43.55 24.95
C VAL A 172 -8.22 -43.63 25.54
N LYS A 173 -9.21 -44.05 24.73
CA LYS A 173 -10.57 -44.26 25.23
C LYS A 173 -10.57 -45.49 26.17
N PRO A 174 -11.35 -45.49 27.27
CA PRO A 174 -11.44 -46.63 28.18
C PRO A 174 -11.74 -47.97 27.49
N GLU A 175 -12.62 -47.95 26.49
CA GLU A 175 -13.05 -49.13 25.74
C GLU A 175 -11.97 -49.71 24.83
N ASP A 176 -11.00 -48.88 24.46
CA ASP A 176 -9.93 -49.17 23.49
C ASP A 176 -8.62 -49.61 24.16
N ALA A 177 -8.48 -49.29 25.45
CA ALA A 177 -7.32 -49.60 26.26
C ALA A 177 -6.90 -51.09 26.22
N PRO A 178 -7.80 -52.09 26.30
CA PRO A 178 -7.41 -53.50 26.21
C PRO A 178 -6.80 -53.89 24.87
N PHE A 179 -7.32 -53.33 23.78
CA PHE A 179 -6.86 -53.61 22.42
C PHE A 179 -5.49 -53.00 22.15
N MET A 180 -5.28 -51.76 22.62
CA MET A 180 -3.96 -51.12 22.59
C MET A 180 -2.91 -51.94 23.34
N VAL A 181 -3.24 -52.45 24.54
CA VAL A 181 -2.34 -53.33 25.31
C VAL A 181 -2.06 -54.63 24.58
N ALA A 182 -3.05 -55.23 23.92
CA ALA A 182 -2.85 -56.46 23.18
C ALA A 182 -1.85 -56.30 22.02
N LYS A 183 -1.87 -55.14 21.33
CA LYS A 183 -0.95 -54.86 20.22
C LYS A 183 0.45 -54.47 20.68
N ILE A 184 0.55 -53.59 21.68
CA ILE A 184 1.80 -52.87 21.98
C ILE A 184 2.33 -53.20 23.39
N GLY A 185 1.43 -53.52 24.32
CA GLY A 185 1.72 -53.85 25.72
C GLY A 185 1.56 -52.68 26.69
N GLY A 186 1.87 -51.44 26.29
CA GLY A 186 1.77 -50.27 27.16
C GLY A 186 2.15 -48.95 26.48
N ILE A 187 1.94 -47.83 27.19
CA ILE A 187 2.10 -46.48 26.63
C ILE A 187 3.56 -46.15 26.28
N ASP A 188 4.52 -46.52 27.14
CA ASP A 188 5.92 -46.20 26.87
C ASP A 188 6.41 -46.86 25.56
N ARG A 189 5.95 -48.08 25.29
CA ARG A 189 6.22 -48.81 24.05
C ARG A 189 5.49 -48.21 22.86
N LEU A 190 4.25 -47.73 23.05
CA LEU A 190 3.51 -47.00 22.02
C LEU A 190 4.31 -45.77 21.58
N ILE A 191 4.81 -44.99 22.54
CA ILE A 191 5.55 -43.77 22.25
C ILE A 191 6.87 -44.08 21.53
N GLN A 192 7.67 -45.03 22.05
CA GLN A 192 9.00 -45.31 21.51
C GLN A 192 9.00 -46.11 20.20
N ASN A 193 8.14 -47.12 20.08
CA ASN A 193 8.23 -48.07 18.96
C ASN A 193 7.25 -47.77 17.83
N VAL A 194 6.16 -47.03 18.10
CA VAL A 194 5.11 -46.74 17.10
C VAL A 194 5.06 -45.25 16.80
N MET A 195 4.77 -44.40 17.79
CA MET A 195 4.59 -42.98 17.56
C MET A 195 5.87 -42.31 17.05
N HIS A 196 7.01 -42.51 17.71
CA HIS A 196 8.25 -41.84 17.32
C HIS A 196 8.67 -42.16 15.86
N PRO A 197 8.76 -43.43 15.42
CA PRO A 197 9.09 -43.75 14.01
C PRO A 197 8.04 -43.29 13.01
N LEU A 198 6.75 -43.35 13.38
CA LEU A 198 5.65 -42.94 12.52
C LEU A 198 5.66 -41.44 12.26
N ILE A 199 5.71 -40.66 13.34
CA ILE A 199 5.76 -39.19 13.27
C ILE A 199 6.99 -38.75 12.48
N ASP A 200 8.16 -39.33 12.75
CA ASP A 200 9.38 -39.08 11.98
C ASP A 200 9.17 -39.31 10.48
N SER A 201 8.60 -40.47 10.11
CA SER A 201 8.37 -40.80 8.69
C SER A 201 7.41 -39.82 8.01
N ILE A 202 6.30 -39.45 8.67
CA ILE A 202 5.30 -38.55 8.10
C ILE A 202 5.90 -37.16 7.87
N PHE A 203 6.55 -36.58 8.90
CA PHE A 203 7.15 -35.25 8.79
C PHE A 203 8.32 -35.22 7.81
N ARG A 204 9.13 -36.28 7.72
CA ARG A 204 10.20 -36.40 6.73
C ARG A 204 9.66 -36.47 5.30
N ASN A 205 8.58 -37.20 5.06
CA ASN A 205 7.94 -37.28 3.75
C ASN A 205 7.34 -35.93 3.34
N GLN A 206 6.61 -35.25 4.24
CA GLN A 206 6.05 -33.92 3.98
C GLN A 206 7.13 -32.86 3.71
N ALA A 207 8.22 -32.86 4.49
CA ALA A 207 9.34 -31.96 4.26
C ALA A 207 10.02 -32.21 2.90
N SER A 208 10.06 -33.46 2.43
CA SER A 208 10.64 -33.81 1.14
C SER A 208 9.80 -33.32 -0.06
N GLU A 209 8.49 -33.12 0.13
CA GLU A 209 7.56 -32.66 -0.92
C GLU A 209 7.61 -31.15 -1.13
N SER A 210 7.90 -30.38 -0.07
CA SER A 210 7.83 -28.92 -0.05
C SER A 210 9.22 -28.26 0.09
N SER A 211 9.36 -27.02 -0.38
CA SER A 211 10.57 -26.22 -0.11
C SER A 211 10.58 -25.76 1.35
N ALA A 212 11.77 -25.61 1.95
CA ALA A 212 11.89 -25.19 3.35
C ALA A 212 11.17 -23.85 3.62
N MET A 213 11.17 -22.94 2.64
CA MET A 213 10.49 -21.66 2.74
C MET A 213 8.98 -21.75 2.59
N ALA A 214 8.48 -22.57 1.65
CA ALA A 214 7.04 -22.79 1.51
C ALA A 214 6.48 -23.49 2.75
N TYR A 215 7.23 -24.43 3.33
CA TYR A 215 6.86 -25.13 4.55
C TYR A 215 6.67 -24.16 5.74
N LEU A 216 7.52 -23.13 5.85
CA LEU A 216 7.38 -22.09 6.89
C LEU A 216 6.19 -21.15 6.62
N GLN A 217 5.92 -20.80 5.36
CA GLN A 217 4.80 -19.93 4.98
C GLN A 217 3.44 -20.63 5.14
N ASN A 218 3.33 -21.87 4.67
CA ASN A 218 2.11 -22.67 4.67
C ASN A 218 2.04 -23.64 5.87
N ARG A 219 2.60 -23.24 7.02
CA ARG A 219 2.70 -24.11 8.21
C ARG A 219 1.35 -24.67 8.68
N HIS A 220 0.26 -23.93 8.46
CA HIS A 220 -1.06 -24.33 8.92
C HIS A 220 -1.59 -25.52 8.10
N GLU A 221 -1.42 -25.46 6.78
CA GLU A 221 -1.82 -26.51 5.85
C GLU A 221 -1.01 -27.79 6.08
N GLU A 222 0.31 -27.64 6.27
CA GLU A 222 1.21 -28.76 6.58
C GLU A 222 0.86 -29.44 7.90
N GLN A 223 0.51 -28.66 8.92
CA GLN A 223 0.07 -29.18 10.21
C GLN A 223 -1.24 -29.97 10.09
N GLU A 224 -2.21 -29.48 9.32
CA GLU A 224 -3.50 -30.16 9.15
C GLU A 224 -3.37 -31.45 8.34
N ARG A 225 -2.55 -31.44 7.28
CA ARG A 225 -2.18 -32.66 6.54
C ARG A 225 -1.47 -33.68 7.44
N ALA A 226 -0.54 -33.23 8.28
CA ALA A 226 0.17 -34.09 9.23
C ALA A 226 -0.82 -34.71 10.23
N GLU A 227 -1.71 -33.88 10.80
CA GLU A 227 -2.73 -34.33 11.75
C GLU A 227 -3.65 -35.39 11.14
N ALA A 228 -4.11 -35.21 9.90
CA ALA A 228 -4.95 -36.19 9.22
C ALA A 228 -4.23 -37.53 9.00
N ARG A 229 -2.97 -37.51 8.53
CA ARG A 229 -2.15 -38.72 8.32
C ARG A 229 -1.87 -39.45 9.63
N VAL A 230 -1.47 -38.71 10.67
CA VAL A 230 -1.18 -39.26 12.00
C VAL A 230 -2.42 -39.88 12.63
N ARG A 231 -3.57 -39.20 12.53
CA ARG A 231 -4.86 -39.69 13.04
C ARG A 231 -5.29 -40.99 12.35
N SER A 232 -5.23 -41.04 11.03
CA SER A 232 -5.59 -42.24 10.25
C SER A 232 -4.76 -43.46 10.68
N HIS A 233 -3.46 -43.27 10.86
CA HIS A 233 -2.57 -44.38 11.21
C HIS A 233 -2.67 -44.81 12.68
N LEU A 234 -2.79 -43.87 13.62
CA LEU A 234 -2.89 -44.21 15.05
C LEU A 234 -4.25 -44.83 15.44
N LEU A 235 -5.28 -44.63 14.62
CA LEU A 235 -6.58 -45.28 14.78
C LEU A 235 -6.43 -46.81 14.76
N LYS A 236 -5.57 -47.37 13.89
CA LYS A 236 -5.26 -48.81 13.82
C LYS A 236 -4.72 -49.41 15.13
N TYR A 237 -4.13 -48.57 15.98
CA TYR A 237 -3.59 -48.95 17.28
C TYR A 237 -4.56 -48.63 18.44
N HIS A 238 -5.77 -48.19 18.11
CA HIS A 238 -6.82 -47.76 19.04
C HIS A 238 -6.41 -46.58 19.93
N VAL A 239 -5.69 -45.61 19.34
CA VAL A 239 -5.25 -44.38 19.99
C VAL A 239 -5.91 -43.19 19.32
N ASP A 240 -6.59 -42.35 20.11
CA ASP A 240 -7.28 -41.15 19.61
C ASP A 240 -6.33 -39.94 19.67
N VAL A 241 -6.10 -39.32 18.51
CA VAL A 241 -5.20 -38.16 18.38
C VAL A 241 -6.04 -36.89 18.39
N VAL A 242 -5.85 -36.08 19.44
CA VAL A 242 -6.57 -34.82 19.60
C VAL A 242 -6.01 -33.78 18.65
N ASN A 243 -4.70 -33.53 18.72
CA ASN A 243 -4.03 -32.60 17.82
C ASN A 243 -2.55 -32.95 17.64
N VAL A 244 -2.02 -32.51 16.49
CA VAL A 244 -0.59 -32.52 16.17
C VAL A 244 -0.21 -31.08 15.89
N LEU A 245 0.77 -30.55 16.61
CA LEU A 245 1.20 -29.16 16.53
C LEU A 245 2.66 -29.09 16.11
N ILE A 246 2.96 -28.24 15.14
CA ILE A 246 4.33 -27.87 14.79
C ILE A 246 4.69 -26.63 15.64
N CYS A 247 5.61 -26.78 16.59
CA CYS A 247 5.95 -25.71 17.53
C CYS A 247 6.95 -24.73 16.91
N HIS A 248 8.12 -25.22 16.51
CA HIS A 248 9.19 -24.41 15.94
C HIS A 248 9.85 -25.13 14.77
N ILE A 249 10.24 -24.36 13.75
CA ILE A 249 11.01 -24.83 12.61
C ILE A 249 12.31 -24.04 12.62
N HIS A 250 13.43 -24.72 12.84
CA HIS A 250 14.74 -24.10 12.79
C HIS A 250 15.32 -24.30 11.39
N LEU A 251 15.45 -23.19 10.66
CA LEU A 251 16.11 -23.13 9.36
C LEU A 251 17.54 -22.60 9.52
N PRO A 252 18.47 -23.00 8.64
CA PRO A 252 19.82 -22.43 8.62
C PRO A 252 19.78 -20.93 8.32
N GLU A 253 20.64 -20.16 9.01
CA GLU A 253 20.67 -18.69 8.95
C GLU A 253 20.97 -18.15 7.54
N GLU A 254 21.68 -18.92 6.70
CA GLU A 254 22.00 -18.55 5.32
C GLU A 254 20.73 -18.31 4.48
N LEU A 255 19.71 -19.16 4.64
CA LEU A 255 18.43 -18.99 3.94
C LEU A 255 17.69 -17.74 4.38
N MET A 256 17.67 -17.47 5.69
CA MET A 256 17.02 -16.28 6.24
C MET A 256 17.63 -14.98 5.70
N LYS A 257 18.96 -14.96 5.49
CA LYS A 257 19.66 -13.83 4.88
C LYS A 257 19.24 -13.63 3.44
N THR A 258 19.27 -14.68 2.61
CA THR A 258 18.86 -14.57 1.20
C THR A 258 17.40 -14.15 1.04
N GLN A 259 16.50 -14.62 1.92
CA GLN A 259 15.11 -14.20 1.92
C GLN A 259 14.95 -12.73 2.34
N THR A 260 15.65 -12.31 3.40
CA THR A 260 15.64 -10.92 3.88
C THR A 260 16.17 -9.99 2.78
N GLU A 261 17.22 -10.40 2.08
CA GLU A 261 17.76 -9.69 0.92
C GLU A 261 16.76 -9.63 -0.24
N LYS A 262 16.06 -10.73 -0.54
CA LYS A 262 15.01 -10.77 -1.56
C LYS A 262 13.87 -9.80 -1.23
N ILE A 263 13.37 -9.84 0.01
CA ILE A 263 12.28 -8.94 0.46
C ILE A 263 12.73 -7.48 0.41
N LEU A 264 13.97 -7.20 0.85
CA LEU A 264 14.53 -5.85 0.78
C LEU A 264 14.71 -5.37 -0.66
N ALA A 265 15.15 -6.25 -1.56
CA ALA A 265 15.27 -5.94 -2.99
C ALA A 265 13.91 -5.63 -3.62
N GLU A 266 12.87 -6.42 -3.29
CA GLU A 266 11.50 -6.20 -3.78
C GLU A 266 10.91 -4.89 -3.23
N GLN A 267 11.10 -4.60 -1.94
CA GLN A 267 10.71 -3.31 -1.35
C GLN A 267 11.45 -2.14 -2.00
N ARG A 268 12.76 -2.28 -2.27
CA ARG A 268 13.55 -1.26 -2.99
C ARG A 268 13.05 -1.04 -4.42
N GLN A 269 12.69 -2.11 -5.12
CA GLN A 269 12.13 -2.04 -6.46
C GLN A 269 10.80 -1.29 -6.46
N ASN A 270 9.91 -1.61 -5.51
CA ASN A 270 8.62 -0.93 -5.36
C ASN A 270 8.80 0.55 -5.01
N MET A 271 9.74 0.89 -4.12
CA MET A 271 10.08 2.27 -3.80
C MET A 271 10.64 3.02 -5.02
N PHE A 272 11.52 2.40 -5.80
CA PHE A 272 12.09 3.00 -7.00
C PHE A 272 11.03 3.24 -8.08
N ASN A 273 10.13 2.27 -8.29
CA ASN A 273 9.01 2.41 -9.22
C ASN A 273 8.07 3.55 -8.80
N ALA A 274 7.74 3.63 -7.51
CA ALA A 274 6.92 4.71 -6.97
C ALA A 274 7.61 6.09 -7.12
N GLN A 275 8.92 6.18 -6.88
CA GLN A 275 9.71 7.39 -7.11
C GLN A 275 9.74 7.79 -8.59
N ARG A 276 9.94 6.82 -9.48
CA ARG A 276 9.91 7.04 -10.92
C ARG A 276 8.56 7.57 -11.40
N GLU A 277 7.47 6.97 -10.95
CA GLU A 277 6.12 7.42 -11.31
C GLU A 277 5.84 8.83 -10.78
N ALA A 278 6.30 9.15 -9.56
CA ALA A 278 6.21 10.49 -9.00
C ALA A 278 7.02 11.52 -9.81
N GLU A 279 8.24 11.17 -10.24
CA GLU A 279 9.08 12.06 -11.04
C GLU A 279 8.52 12.24 -12.46
N GLU A 280 7.97 11.19 -13.08
CA GLU A 280 7.27 11.32 -14.38
C GLU A 280 6.06 12.25 -14.29
N LYS A 281 5.25 12.13 -13.23
CA LYS A 281 4.13 13.05 -12.97
C LYS A 281 4.64 14.49 -12.79
N ARG A 282 5.77 14.68 -12.10
CA ARG A 282 6.39 16.00 -11.92
C ARG A 282 6.88 16.59 -13.23
N ILE A 283 7.61 15.83 -14.05
CA ILE A 283 8.05 16.23 -15.39
C ILE A 283 6.85 16.59 -16.26
N GLN A 284 5.75 15.84 -16.17
CA GLN A 284 4.53 16.13 -16.93
C GLN A 284 3.86 17.43 -16.47
N LEU A 285 3.80 17.68 -15.15
CA LEU A 285 3.30 18.95 -14.62
C LEU A 285 4.19 20.13 -15.03
N GLU A 286 5.51 19.95 -15.04
CA GLU A 286 6.45 20.98 -15.48
C GLU A 286 6.33 21.24 -16.99
N LYS A 287 6.20 20.20 -17.81
CA LYS A 287 6.00 20.32 -19.27
C LYS A 287 4.67 21.01 -19.60
N THR A 288 3.59 20.66 -18.90
CA THR A 288 2.29 21.32 -19.08
C THR A 288 2.34 22.78 -18.66
N LYS A 289 3.01 23.09 -17.54
CA LYS A 289 3.26 24.48 -17.11
C LYS A 289 4.10 25.26 -18.13
N ALA A 290 5.21 24.69 -18.61
CA ALA A 290 6.06 25.31 -19.62
C ALA A 290 5.30 25.58 -20.93
N ASN A 291 4.44 24.65 -21.36
CA ASN A 291 3.57 24.87 -22.52
C ASN A 291 2.55 26.00 -22.28
N ALA A 292 1.95 26.09 -21.08
CA ALA A 292 1.03 27.18 -20.73
C ALA A 292 1.75 28.54 -20.67
N ASP A 293 2.96 28.59 -20.12
CA ASP A 293 3.79 29.81 -20.06
C ASP A 293 4.20 30.25 -21.48
N ASN A 294 4.66 29.32 -22.33
CA ASN A 294 4.95 29.60 -23.74
C ASN A 294 3.70 30.07 -24.50
N GLN A 295 2.54 29.50 -24.23
CA GLN A 295 1.28 29.93 -24.85
C GLN A 295 0.88 31.34 -24.39
N ARG A 296 1.09 31.67 -23.12
CA ARG A 296 0.90 33.03 -22.58
C ARG A 296 1.82 34.03 -23.28
N ASP A 297 3.09 33.68 -23.47
CA ASP A 297 4.07 34.55 -24.14
C ASP A 297 3.75 34.73 -25.63
N LEU A 298 3.40 33.66 -26.34
CA LEU A 298 2.95 33.71 -27.74
C LEU A 298 1.66 34.55 -27.90
N MET A 299 0.69 34.38 -26.99
CA MET A 299 -0.51 35.22 -26.98
C MET A 299 -0.17 36.68 -26.69
N ALA A 300 0.71 36.97 -25.71
CA ALA A 300 1.11 38.33 -25.40
C ALA A 300 1.79 39.02 -26.59
N ALA A 301 2.65 38.31 -27.33
CA ALA A 301 3.27 38.82 -28.55
C ALA A 301 2.23 39.06 -29.66
N THR A 302 1.30 38.12 -29.87
CA THR A 302 0.25 38.22 -30.91
C THR A 302 -0.73 39.35 -30.62
N VAL A 303 -1.24 39.41 -29.38
CA VAL A 303 -2.13 40.48 -28.90
C VAL A 303 -1.39 41.81 -28.89
N GLY A 304 -0.09 41.83 -28.58
CA GLY A 304 0.73 43.05 -28.66
C GLY A 304 0.80 43.63 -30.08
N VAL A 305 0.99 42.78 -31.09
CA VAL A 305 0.92 43.19 -32.50
C VAL A 305 -0.47 43.71 -32.82
N GLU A 306 -1.54 43.02 -32.41
CA GLU A 306 -2.91 43.44 -32.67
C GLU A 306 -3.29 44.76 -31.96
N ILE A 307 -2.85 44.98 -30.72
CA ILE A 307 -3.01 46.25 -30.03
C ILE A 307 -2.26 47.36 -30.77
N SER A 308 -1.06 47.08 -31.28
CA SER A 308 -0.26 48.06 -32.01
C SER A 308 -0.92 48.45 -33.34
N THR A 309 -1.48 47.48 -34.08
CA THR A 309 -2.21 47.74 -35.33
C THR A 309 -3.51 48.50 -35.05
N ARG A 310 -4.30 48.09 -34.05
CA ARG A 310 -5.51 48.81 -33.65
C ARG A 310 -5.23 50.22 -33.15
N ARG A 311 -4.15 50.44 -32.39
CA ARG A 311 -3.70 51.81 -32.00
C ARG A 311 -3.29 52.63 -33.22
N ALA A 312 -2.58 52.04 -34.17
CA ALA A 312 -2.18 52.74 -35.40
C ALA A 312 -3.39 53.09 -36.29
N GLU A 313 -4.41 52.23 -36.34
CA GLU A 313 -5.69 52.52 -36.98
C GLU A 313 -6.48 53.60 -36.25
N GLN A 314 -6.59 53.51 -34.91
CA GLN A 314 -7.25 54.53 -34.10
C GLN A 314 -6.58 55.90 -34.31
N ARG A 315 -5.25 55.97 -34.30
CA ARG A 315 -4.50 57.22 -34.52
C ARG A 315 -4.69 57.76 -35.95
N ARG A 316 -4.84 56.89 -36.95
CA ARG A 316 -5.19 57.30 -38.32
C ARG A 316 -6.60 57.88 -38.38
N ALA A 317 -7.57 57.19 -37.77
CA ALA A 317 -8.96 57.64 -37.73
C ALA A 317 -9.12 58.96 -36.94
N GLU A 318 -8.40 59.13 -35.83
CA GLU A 318 -8.33 60.39 -35.09
C GLU A 318 -7.74 61.51 -35.95
N GLY A 319 -6.63 61.26 -36.65
CA GLY A 319 -6.03 62.23 -37.56
C GLY A 319 -6.93 62.61 -38.74
N GLU A 320 -7.67 61.65 -39.29
CA GLU A 320 -8.71 61.90 -40.31
C GLU A 320 -9.88 62.71 -39.75
N GLY A 321 -10.32 62.41 -38.53
CA GLY A 321 -11.36 63.16 -37.83
C GLY A 321 -10.96 64.61 -37.54
N GLU A 322 -9.73 64.83 -37.05
CA GLU A 322 -9.17 66.17 -36.84
C GLU A 322 -9.01 66.93 -38.16
N ALA A 323 -8.50 66.28 -39.21
CA ALA A 323 -8.41 66.89 -40.53
C ALA A 323 -9.78 67.30 -41.07
N HIS A 324 -10.80 66.45 -40.89
CA HIS A 324 -12.18 66.76 -41.29
C HIS A 324 -12.76 67.92 -40.48
N TYR A 325 -12.51 67.95 -39.16
CA TYR A 325 -12.92 69.05 -38.29
C TYR A 325 -12.28 70.37 -38.72
N ILE A 326 -10.95 70.40 -38.90
CA ILE A 326 -10.20 71.59 -39.33
C ILE A 326 -10.64 72.08 -40.71
N LEU A 327 -10.90 71.16 -41.66
CA LEU A 327 -11.43 71.53 -42.97
C LEU A 327 -12.84 72.12 -42.90
N ALA A 328 -13.71 71.57 -42.05
CA ALA A 328 -15.06 72.09 -41.86
C ALA A 328 -15.05 73.46 -41.18
N THR A 329 -14.25 73.64 -40.12
CA THR A 329 -14.10 74.95 -39.45
C THR A 329 -13.44 75.97 -40.36
N GLY A 330 -12.39 75.59 -41.09
CA GLY A 330 -11.70 76.46 -42.05
C GLY A 330 -12.62 76.91 -43.19
N LYS A 331 -13.49 76.03 -43.71
CA LYS A 331 -14.53 76.41 -44.69
C LYS A 331 -15.53 77.40 -44.10
N ALA A 332 -16.02 77.15 -42.87
CA ALA A 332 -16.98 78.03 -42.21
C ALA A 332 -16.38 79.42 -41.92
N GLU A 333 -15.12 79.49 -41.48
CA GLU A 333 -14.40 80.75 -41.27
C GLU A 333 -14.17 81.50 -42.59
N ALA A 334 -13.74 80.80 -43.64
CA ALA A 334 -13.57 81.38 -44.97
C ALA A 334 -14.89 81.97 -45.50
N GLU A 335 -16.00 81.26 -45.31
CA GLU A 335 -17.33 81.73 -45.71
C GLU A 335 -17.79 82.95 -44.89
N LYS A 336 -17.54 82.95 -43.58
CA LYS A 336 -17.79 84.10 -42.70
C LYS A 336 -17.01 85.34 -43.15
N VAL A 337 -15.72 85.18 -43.44
CA VAL A 337 -14.85 86.28 -43.92
C VAL A 337 -15.30 86.76 -45.30
N ARG A 338 -15.66 85.86 -46.21
CA ARG A 338 -16.20 86.23 -47.53
C ARG A 338 -17.46 87.09 -47.41
N LEU A 339 -18.42 86.66 -46.57
CA LEU A 339 -19.66 87.42 -46.33
C LEU A 339 -19.40 88.78 -45.69
N MET A 340 -18.47 88.86 -44.72
CA MET A 340 -18.06 90.13 -44.14
C MET A 340 -17.38 91.04 -45.18
N GLY A 341 -16.54 90.49 -46.05
CA GLY A 341 -15.89 91.23 -47.14
C GLY A 341 -16.89 91.73 -48.18
N GLU A 342 -17.88 90.93 -48.56
CA GLU A 342 -18.98 91.33 -49.45
C GLU A 342 -19.84 92.42 -48.81
N ALA A 343 -20.21 92.27 -47.53
CA ALA A 343 -20.97 93.26 -46.80
C ALA A 343 -20.22 94.59 -46.65
N GLN A 344 -18.92 94.55 -46.31
CA GLN A 344 -18.06 95.72 -46.28
C GLN A 344 -17.96 96.36 -47.67
N GLY A 345 -17.74 95.58 -48.72
CA GLY A 345 -17.68 96.07 -50.10
C GLY A 345 -18.95 96.81 -50.53
N VAL A 346 -20.13 96.28 -50.20
CA VAL A 346 -21.42 96.95 -50.45
C VAL A 346 -21.55 98.23 -49.62
N ALA A 347 -21.22 98.20 -48.32
CA ALA A 347 -21.26 99.39 -47.48
C ALA A 347 -20.30 100.50 -47.96
N TYR A 348 -19.11 100.12 -48.43
CA TYR A 348 -18.15 101.05 -49.04
C TYR A 348 -18.72 101.64 -50.33
N HIS A 349 -19.34 100.83 -51.18
CA HIS A 349 -19.95 101.30 -52.42
C HIS A 349 -21.11 102.29 -52.15
N GLU A 350 -21.95 102.04 -51.16
CA GLU A 350 -23.02 102.97 -50.74
C GLU A 350 -22.47 104.27 -50.14
N GLN A 351 -21.41 104.18 -49.31
CA GLN A 351 -20.74 105.36 -48.76
C GLN A 351 -20.16 106.26 -49.86
N VAL A 352 -19.55 105.67 -50.90
CA VAL A 352 -19.03 106.42 -52.05
C VAL A 352 -20.14 107.12 -52.82
N ASN A 353 -21.29 106.46 -53.01
CA ASN A 353 -22.44 107.06 -53.69
C ASN A 353 -23.06 108.23 -52.90
N ALA A 354 -23.07 108.18 -51.57
CA ALA A 354 -23.69 109.20 -50.73
C ALA A 354 -22.78 110.43 -50.45
N LEU A 355 -21.47 110.23 -50.29
CA LEU A 355 -20.52 111.26 -49.84
C LEU A 355 -19.56 111.76 -50.95
N GLY A 356 -19.52 111.09 -52.10
CA GLY A 356 -18.57 111.37 -53.18
C GLY A 356 -17.13 110.91 -52.84
N ALA A 357 -16.31 110.67 -53.87
CA ALA A 357 -14.98 110.07 -53.73
C ALA A 357 -14.03 110.84 -52.79
N GLN A 358 -14.11 112.18 -52.76
CA GLN A 358 -13.33 113.00 -51.82
C GLN A 358 -13.84 112.94 -50.36
N GLY A 359 -15.14 112.68 -50.13
CA GLY A 359 -15.73 112.64 -48.80
C GLY A 359 -15.38 111.36 -48.02
N VAL A 360 -15.41 110.21 -48.68
CA VAL A 360 -15.11 108.90 -48.06
C VAL A 360 -13.64 108.79 -47.64
N ALA A 361 -12.70 109.31 -48.43
CA ALA A 361 -11.28 109.31 -48.08
C ALA A 361 -10.99 110.15 -46.82
N LEU A 362 -11.69 111.27 -46.62
CA LEU A 362 -11.56 112.08 -45.40
C LEU A 362 -12.18 111.36 -44.19
N VAL A 363 -13.33 110.73 -44.35
CA VAL A 363 -13.97 109.97 -43.26
C VAL A 363 -13.12 108.76 -42.88
N GLU A 364 -12.57 108.02 -43.83
CA GLU A 364 -11.73 106.86 -43.56
C GLU A 364 -10.37 107.24 -42.97
N THR A 365 -9.74 108.32 -43.43
CA THR A 365 -8.54 108.84 -42.77
C THR A 365 -8.84 109.29 -41.34
N LEU A 366 -9.95 109.97 -41.09
CA LEU A 366 -10.39 110.30 -39.72
C LEU A 366 -10.70 109.05 -38.88
N LYS A 367 -11.31 108.02 -39.46
CA LYS A 367 -11.64 106.76 -38.77
C LYS A 367 -10.38 105.97 -38.40
N VAL A 368 -9.41 105.89 -39.32
CA VAL A 368 -8.11 105.25 -39.06
C VAL A 368 -7.30 106.05 -38.05
N ILE A 369 -7.35 107.40 -38.08
CA ILE A 369 -6.73 108.28 -37.07
C ILE A 369 -7.42 108.11 -35.71
N GLY A 370 -8.74 107.88 -35.68
CA GLY A 370 -9.53 107.64 -34.47
C GLY A 370 -9.30 106.25 -33.86
N GLU A 371 -9.32 105.19 -34.66
CA GLU A 371 -9.02 103.82 -34.19
C GLU A 371 -7.57 103.66 -33.73
N LYS A 372 -6.64 104.45 -34.28
CA LYS A 372 -5.22 104.44 -33.90
C LYS A 372 -4.78 105.53 -32.90
N ASN A 373 -5.70 106.42 -32.49
CA ASN A 373 -5.57 107.34 -31.34
C ASN A 373 -4.32 108.26 -31.33
N VAL A 374 -4.20 109.22 -32.27
CA VAL A 374 -3.04 110.16 -32.39
C VAL A 374 -3.39 111.61 -31.96
N ARG A 375 -2.53 112.29 -31.16
CA ARG A 375 -2.81 113.59 -30.44
C ARG A 375 -2.01 114.78 -31.03
N ILE A 376 -2.62 115.97 -31.26
CA ILE A 376 -1.99 117.17 -31.88
C ILE A 376 -2.35 118.48 -31.13
N THR A 377 -1.40 119.08 -30.38
CA THR A 377 -1.30 120.53 -30.04
C THR A 377 0.11 120.82 -29.46
N PRO A 378 0.82 121.91 -29.83
CA PRO A 378 2.10 122.28 -29.25
C PRO A 378 2.00 123.45 -28.27
N ASP A 379 2.74 123.40 -27.15
CA ASP A 379 3.01 124.56 -26.29
C ASP A 379 4.51 124.89 -26.34
N ILE A 380 4.82 126.13 -26.69
CA ILE A 380 6.17 126.72 -26.75
C ILE A 380 6.35 127.70 -25.59
N LEU A 381 7.60 127.89 -25.15
CA LEU A 381 8.16 129.22 -24.92
C LEU A 381 9.70 129.13 -24.95
N ALA A 382 10.30 129.84 -25.92
CA ALA A 382 11.73 130.05 -26.03
C ALA A 382 12.06 131.48 -25.56
N SER A 383 13.11 131.65 -24.76
CA SER A 383 13.72 132.96 -24.49
C SER A 383 15.22 132.84 -24.19
N GLY A 384 16.03 133.22 -25.18
CA GLY A 384 17.32 133.92 -25.09
C GLY A 384 18.46 133.35 -24.22
N SER A 385 19.54 132.86 -24.84
CA SER A 385 20.72 133.66 -25.21
C SER A 385 21.89 132.76 -25.66
N SER A 386 22.67 133.27 -26.63
CA SER A 386 24.11 133.08 -26.81
C SER A 386 24.72 131.66 -26.81
N GLY A 387 25.15 131.22 -28.00
CA GLY A 387 26.43 130.52 -28.18
C GLY A 387 26.45 129.00 -28.03
N ASP A 388 26.80 128.34 -29.13
CA ASP A 388 27.45 127.02 -29.24
C ASP A 388 26.63 125.74 -28.92
N GLY A 389 26.77 124.72 -29.79
CA GLY A 389 26.45 123.30 -29.47
C GLY A 389 25.10 122.68 -29.88
N ALA A 390 25.17 121.80 -30.91
CA ALA A 390 24.53 120.47 -31.05
C ALA A 390 23.01 120.27 -31.33
N GLY A 391 22.72 119.42 -32.33
CA GLY A 391 21.90 118.20 -32.11
C GLY A 391 20.70 117.91 -33.03
N GLY A 392 20.88 117.04 -34.03
CA GLY A 392 19.81 116.31 -34.70
C GLY A 392 19.37 115.07 -33.90
N ILE A 393 18.19 115.13 -33.27
CA ILE A 393 17.66 114.04 -32.42
C ILE A 393 16.26 113.57 -32.86
N GLY A 394 15.47 114.41 -33.56
CA GLY A 394 14.08 114.07 -33.93
C GLY A 394 13.93 113.01 -35.02
N THR A 395 14.87 112.93 -35.97
CA THR A 395 14.76 112.04 -37.14
C THR A 395 15.38 110.66 -36.93
N LEU A 396 16.33 110.51 -36.00
CA LEU A 396 16.94 109.22 -35.69
C LEU A 396 16.11 108.37 -34.71
N LEU A 397 15.34 108.99 -33.82
CA LEU A 397 14.48 108.27 -32.87
C LEU A 397 13.31 107.56 -33.58
N LEU A 398 12.82 108.15 -34.67
CA LEU A 398 11.71 107.58 -35.45
C LEU A 398 12.16 106.34 -36.25
N LEU A 399 13.44 106.29 -36.62
CA LEU A 399 14.02 105.17 -37.38
C LEU A 399 14.43 104.00 -36.47
N SER A 400 14.85 104.26 -35.22
CA SER A 400 15.23 103.19 -34.28
C SER A 400 14.03 102.41 -33.75
N LEU A 401 12.90 103.07 -33.51
CA LEU A 401 11.67 102.42 -33.04
C LEU A 401 11.05 101.48 -34.10
N PHE A 402 11.32 101.76 -35.37
CA PHE A 402 10.91 100.92 -36.49
C PHE A 402 11.77 99.66 -36.64
N LYS A 403 13.04 99.73 -36.20
CA LYS A 403 14.01 98.64 -36.35
C LYS A 403 13.92 97.59 -35.24
N ASP A 404 13.61 97.99 -34.01
CA ASP A 404 13.57 97.06 -32.86
C ASP A 404 12.34 96.13 -32.82
N ARG A 405 11.26 96.45 -33.53
CA ARG A 405 10.01 95.66 -33.45
C ARG A 405 9.94 94.46 -34.41
N LEU A 406 10.96 94.22 -35.23
CA LEU A 406 11.01 93.13 -36.22
C LEU A 406 12.25 92.22 -36.06
N GLY A 407 12.80 92.16 -34.83
CA GLY A 407 14.04 91.50 -34.45
C GLY A 407 14.36 90.16 -35.13
N LEU A 408 15.50 90.16 -35.82
CA LEU A 408 16.28 88.99 -36.24
C LEU A 408 17.75 89.39 -36.04
N GLU A 409 18.43 88.76 -35.07
CA GLU A 409 19.90 88.73 -35.02
C GLU A 409 20.39 87.31 -34.71
N PRO A 410 21.40 86.80 -35.47
CA PRO A 410 22.15 85.60 -35.17
C PRO A 410 23.58 85.93 -34.68
N SER A 411 24.23 85.02 -33.94
CA SER A 411 25.69 85.01 -33.76
C SER A 411 26.22 83.68 -33.15
N PRO A 412 27.54 83.38 -33.27
CA PRO A 412 28.03 82.11 -33.80
C PRO A 412 29.04 81.37 -32.89
N ALA A 413 29.42 80.16 -33.36
CA ALA A 413 30.70 79.46 -33.27
C ALA A 413 31.61 79.56 -32.02
N GLY A 414 32.04 78.38 -31.52
CA GLY A 414 33.27 78.27 -30.72
C GLY A 414 33.57 76.90 -30.11
N ASN A 415 34.22 76.03 -30.89
CA ASN A 415 35.28 75.08 -30.53
C ASN A 415 35.28 74.27 -29.22
N GLY A 416 35.50 72.95 -29.37
CA GLY A 416 36.80 72.38 -28.96
C GLY A 416 36.83 71.17 -28.01
N ALA A 417 37.46 70.10 -28.54
CA ALA A 417 38.21 69.03 -27.86
C ALA A 417 37.43 67.90 -27.12
N LYS A 418 37.40 66.67 -27.66
CA LYS A 418 38.41 65.58 -27.58
C LYS A 418 38.54 64.98 -26.17
N THR A 419 37.96 63.79 -25.95
CA THR A 419 38.63 62.47 -25.77
C THR A 419 39.49 62.37 -24.50
N VAL A 420 39.45 61.29 -23.73
CA VAL A 420 40.10 60.00 -24.07
C VAL A 420 39.63 58.93 -23.07
N LYS A 421 39.61 57.69 -23.59
CA LYS A 421 39.74 56.35 -22.98
C LYS A 421 39.94 56.25 -21.47
#